data_AF-A0A485D680-F1
#
_entry.id   AF-A0A485D680-F1
#
_cell.length_a   1.000
_cell.length_b   1.000
_cell.length_c   1.000
_cell.angle_alpha   90.00
_cell.angle_beta   90.00
_cell.angle_gamma   90.00
#
_symmetry.space_group_name_H-M   'P 1'
#
loop_
_entity.id
_entity.type
_entity.pdbx_description
1 polymer ?
#
loop_
_entity_poly.entity_id
_entity_poly.type
_entity_poly.pdbx_seq_one_letter_code
_entity_poly.pdbx_strand_id
1 'polypeptide(L)' 'MLTGDNGNDALYGEAGDDTLDGSFGNDLLSGGTGNDLLKGGYGG' A
#
# COMPACT_ATOMS: atom_id res chain seq x y z
N MET A 1 -4.35 -4.75 7.20
CA MET A 1 -2.91 -4.68 6.86
C MET A 1 -2.68 -5.46 5.58
N LEU A 2 -2.23 -4.77 4.53
CA LEU A 2 -1.91 -5.27 3.21
C LEU A 2 -0.43 -4.99 2.93
N THR A 3 0.29 -5.95 2.34
CA THR A 3 1.71 -5.80 2.03
C THR A 3 1.97 -6.36 0.65
N GLY A 4 2.64 -5.57 -0.19
CA GLY A 4 3.17 -5.95 -1.48
C GLY A 4 4.48 -6.72 -1.35
N ASP A 5 4.95 -7.24 -2.47
CA ASP A 5 6.20 -7.99 -2.57
C ASP A 5 7.29 -7.13 -3.22
N ASN A 6 8.34 -7.75 -3.76
CA ASN A 6 9.24 -7.06 -4.66
C ASN A 6 8.57 -6.94 -6.03
N GLY A 7 8.43 -5.73 -6.55
CA GLY A 7 7.81 -5.47 -7.84
C GLY A 7 7.02 -4.18 -7.84
N ASN A 8 6.24 -3.96 -8.89
CA ASN A 8 5.30 -2.84 -8.92
C ASN A 8 3.92 -3.40 -8.57
N ASP A 9 3.45 -3.13 -7.35
CA ASP A 9 2.18 -3.66 -6.85
C ASP A 9 1.04 -2.64 -6.91
N ALA A 10 -0.19 -3.15 -6.86
CA ALA A 10 -1.39 -2.36 -6.68
C ALA A 10 -2.17 -2.87 -5.46
N LEU A 11 -2.19 -2.05 -4.41
CA LEU A 11 -2.78 -2.40 -3.10
C LEU A 11 -3.95 -1.46 -2.80
N TYR A 12 -5.08 -2.02 -2.36
CA TYR A 12 -6.33 -1.32 -2.10
C TYR A 12 -6.88 -1.69 -0.71
N GLY A 13 -7.04 -0.71 0.19
CA GLY A 13 -7.58 -0.90 1.54
C GLY A 13 -9.12 -0.95 1.60
N GLU A 14 -9.78 -0.27 0.67
CA GLU A 14 -11.24 -0.13 0.61
C GLU A 14 -11.82 0.69 1.77
N ALA A 15 -12.60 0.10 2.67
CA ALA A 15 -13.27 0.82 3.74
C ALA A 15 -12.81 0.30 5.10
N GLY A 16 -12.43 1.23 5.99
CA GLY A 16 -11.86 0.92 7.29
C GLY A 16 -10.54 1.66 7.49
N ASP A 17 -9.93 1.50 8.66
CA ASP A 17 -8.60 2.05 8.92
C ASP A 17 -7.55 1.02 8.51
N ASP A 18 -6.88 1.23 7.38
CA ASP A 18 -5.95 0.27 6.81
C ASP A 18 -4.48 0.61 7.02
N THR A 19 -3.64 -0.41 6.86
CA THR A 19 -2.19 -0.24 6.75
C THR A 19 -1.73 -0.94 5.49
N LEU A 20 -1.19 -0.20 4.54
CA LEU A 20 -0.65 -0.72 3.27
C LEU A 20 0.87 -0.49 3.24
N ASP A 21 1.62 -1.51 2.84
CA ASP A 21 3.08 -1.45 2.66
C ASP A 21 3.45 -1.93 1.26
N GLY A 22 4.02 -1.05 0.42
CA GLY A 22 4.42 -1.34 -0.96
C GLY A 22 5.71 -2.15 -1.09
N SER A 23 6.50 -2.27 -0.02
CA SER A 23 7.77 -3.02 -0.06
C SER A 23 8.80 -2.45 -1.05
N PHE A 24 9.11 -3.10 -2.17
CA PHE A 24 10.19 -2.67 -3.08
C PHE A 24 9.65 -2.52 -4.50
N GLY A 25 9.80 -1.33 -5.10
CA GLY A 25 9.41 -1.05 -6.47
C GLY A 25 8.56 0.22 -6.58
N ASN A 26 7.87 0.39 -7.70
CA ASN A 26 7.01 1.54 -7.94
C ASN A 26 5.55 1.12 -7.76
N ASP A 27 5.04 1.31 -6.54
CA ASP A 27 3.73 0.81 -6.13
C ASP A 27 2.61 1.84 -6.26
N LEU A 28 1.40 1.32 -6.49
CA LEU A 28 0.15 2.05 -6.35
C LEU A 28 -0.54 1.64 -5.05
N LEU A 29 -0.59 2.56 -4.09
CA LEU A 29 -1.31 2.36 -2.83
C LEU A 29 -2.57 3.21 -2.80
N SER A 30 -3.71 2.59 -2.53
CA SER A 30 -4.99 3.28 -2.33
C SER A 30 -5.61 2.85 -1.00
N GLY A 31 -5.63 3.74 -0.01
CA GLY A 31 -6.22 3.46 1.29
C GLY A 31 -7.74 3.29 1.23
N GLY A 32 -8.41 4.18 0.50
CA GLY A 32 -9.87 4.17 0.38
C GLY A 32 -10.50 5.10 1.41
N THR A 33 -11.54 4.67 2.13
CA THR A 33 -12.22 5.47 3.16
C THR A 33 -11.82 5.02 4.56
N GLY A 34 -11.35 5.95 5.39
CA GLY A 34 -10.90 5.70 6.75
C GLY A 34 -9.62 6.48 7.04
N ASN A 35 -8.99 6.20 8.17
CA ASN A 35 -7.68 6.76 8.52
C ASN A 35 -6.59 5.73 8.19
N ASP A 36 -6.02 5.86 6.99
CA ASP A 36 -5.06 4.88 6.48
C ASP A 36 -3.61 5.26 6.75
N LEU A 37 -2.77 4.24 6.93
CA LEU A 37 -1.32 4.34 6.91
C LEU A 37 -0.77 3.71 5.64
N LEU A 38 -0.28 4.54 4.72
CA LEU A 38 0.34 4.08 3.46
C LEU A 38 1.85 4.21 3.54
N LYS A 39 2.56 3.10 3.44
CA LYS A 39 4.02 3.03 3.33
C LYS A 39 4.39 2.67 1.90
N GLY A 40 4.89 3.63 1.14
CA GLY A 40 5.28 3.42 -0.26
C GLY A 40 6.50 2.52 -0.47
N GLY A 41 7.13 2.00 0.58
CA GLY A 41 8.32 1.16 0.43
C GLY A 41 9.53 1.92 -0.11
N TYR A 42 10.47 1.18 -0.70
CA TYR A 42 11.66 1.70 -1.37
C TYR A 42 11.45 1.70 -2.88
N GLY A 43 11.56 2.88 -3.50
CA GLY A 43 11.56 3.00 -4.97
C GLY A 43 12.81 2.39 -5.58
N GLY A 44 12.62 1.58 -6.62
CA GLY A 44 13.70 1.02 -7.46
C GLY A 44 14.25 2.00 -8.47
#